data_AF-A0A2E3WTA3-F1
#
_entry.id   AF-A0A2E3WTA3-F1
#
_cell.length_a   1.000
_cell.length_b   1.000
_cell.length_c   1.000
_cell.angle_alpha   90.00
_cell.angle_beta   90.00
_cell.angle_gamma   90.00
#
_symmetry.space_group_name_H-M   'P 1'
#
loop_
_entity.id
_entity.type
_entity.pdbx_description
1 polymer ?
#
loop_
_entity_poly.entity_id
_entity_poly.type
_entity_poly.pdbx_seq_one_letter_code
_entity_poly.pdbx_strand_id
1 'polypeptide(L)'
;MKKTIIGLLLLSTTSAFAFGVNLEEQGIMSVDELVEMGAEHVQCAQTMPRCVLMGTNYGIQYPGQKINEVVLTSASSGSYAASQLNKLKQNGLCK
;
A
#
# COMPACT_ATOMS: atom_id res chain seq x y z
N MET A 1 -59.06 29.65 -13.29
CA MET A 1 -58.35 29.56 -11.99
C MET A 1 -57.23 28.56 -12.11
N LYS A 2 -56.08 28.90 -11.51
CA LYS A 2 -54.72 28.32 -11.65
C LYS A 2 -54.63 26.80 -11.45
N LYS A 3 -53.61 26.19 -12.07
CA LYS A 3 -52.75 25.05 -11.63
C LYS A 3 -52.34 24.22 -12.87
N THR A 4 -51.11 23.81 -13.15
CA THR A 4 -49.78 23.96 -12.54
C THR A 4 -48.80 23.53 -13.64
N ILE A 5 -47.68 24.23 -13.78
CA ILE A 5 -46.56 23.85 -14.68
C ILE A 5 -45.95 22.55 -14.13
N ILE A 6 -46.00 21.47 -14.92
CA ILE A 6 -45.23 20.25 -14.61
C ILE A 6 -43.95 20.33 -15.45
N GLY A 7 -42.93 20.95 -14.85
CA GLY A 7 -41.57 20.90 -15.34
C GLY A 7 -41.06 19.46 -15.24
N LEU A 8 -40.85 18.83 -16.38
CA LEU A 8 -40.26 17.51 -16.47
C LEU A 8 -38.74 17.66 -16.28
N LEU A 9 -38.29 17.58 -15.03
CA LEU A 9 -36.87 17.44 -14.69
C LEU A 9 -36.40 16.05 -15.12
N LEU A 10 -35.81 15.98 -16.32
CA LEU A 10 -35.02 14.85 -16.77
C LEU A 10 -33.76 14.77 -15.89
N LEU A 11 -33.88 14.03 -14.80
CA LEU A 11 -32.75 13.61 -13.97
C LEU A 11 -31.86 12.69 -14.81
N SER A 12 -30.83 13.27 -15.41
CA SER A 12 -29.73 12.54 -16.03
C SER A 12 -29.09 11.67 -14.96
N THR A 13 -29.29 10.35 -15.06
CA THR A 13 -28.63 9.35 -14.23
C THR A 13 -27.15 9.32 -14.62
N THR A 14 -26.36 10.15 -13.96
CA THR A 14 -24.90 10.03 -13.94
C THR A 14 -24.56 8.72 -13.27
N SER A 15 -24.11 7.75 -14.06
CA SER A 15 -23.54 6.50 -13.55
C SER A 15 -22.26 6.84 -12.82
N ALA A 16 -22.31 6.87 -11.49
CA ALA A 16 -21.13 7.02 -10.65
C ALA A 16 -20.33 5.71 -10.76
N PHE A 17 -19.25 5.74 -11.54
CA PHE A 17 -18.28 4.66 -11.59
C PHE A 17 -17.34 4.81 -10.39
N ALA A 18 -17.67 4.17 -9.27
CA ALA A 18 -16.77 4.07 -8.13
C ALA A 18 -15.70 3.00 -8.43
N PHE A 19 -14.42 3.38 -8.37
CA PHE A 19 -13.31 2.44 -8.48
C PHE A 19 -12.38 2.62 -7.27
N GLY A 20 -11.89 1.51 -6.72
CA GLY A 20 -10.91 1.49 -5.64
C GLY A 20 -9.50 1.35 -6.19
N VAL A 21 -8.57 2.19 -5.74
CA VAL A 21 -7.16 2.14 -6.15
C VAL A 21 -6.29 1.69 -4.98
N ASN A 22 -5.48 0.64 -5.18
CA ASN A 22 -4.42 0.24 -4.26
C ASN A 22 -3.09 0.77 -4.78
N LEU A 23 -2.53 1.78 -4.13
CA LEU A 23 -1.22 2.33 -4.48
C LEU A 23 -0.11 1.59 -3.71
N GLU A 24 0.72 0.85 -4.44
CA GLU A 24 2.06 0.46 -3.97
C GLU A 24 2.99 1.69 -4.01
N GLU A 25 3.89 1.78 -3.04
CA GLU A 25 4.63 2.95 -2.52
C GLU A 25 5.57 3.71 -3.50
N GLN A 26 5.37 3.62 -4.82
CA GLN A 26 6.17 4.34 -5.82
C GLN A 26 5.36 5.31 -6.71
N GLY A 27 4.04 5.37 -6.55
CA GLY A 27 3.22 6.41 -7.19
C GLY A 27 3.20 7.68 -6.35
N ILE A 28 3.90 8.73 -6.78
CA ILE A 28 3.63 10.11 -6.30
C ILE A 28 2.34 10.57 -6.96
N MET A 29 1.21 9.96 -6.61
CA MET A 29 -0.10 10.50 -6.93
C MET A 29 -0.66 11.03 -5.62
N SER A 30 -0.94 12.32 -5.55
CA SER A 30 -1.49 12.89 -4.32
C SER A 30 -2.82 12.22 -4.02
N VAL A 31 -3.08 11.89 -2.76
CA VAL A 31 -4.39 11.40 -2.33
C VAL A 31 -5.50 12.36 -2.79
N ASP A 32 -5.19 13.65 -2.88
CA ASP A 32 -6.10 14.68 -3.39
C ASP A 32 -6.47 14.47 -4.87
N GLU A 33 -5.53 14.07 -5.72
CA GLU A 33 -5.78 13.79 -7.14
C GLU A 33 -6.67 12.55 -7.32
N LEU A 34 -6.53 11.54 -6.45
CA LEU A 34 -7.40 10.35 -6.46
C LEU A 34 -8.83 10.68 -6.05
N VAL A 35 -8.99 11.56 -5.05
CA VAL A 35 -10.31 12.03 -4.61
C VAL A 35 -10.97 12.88 -5.71
N GLU A 36 -10.21 13.76 -6.39
CA GLU A 36 -10.70 14.54 -7.54
C GLU A 36 -11.15 13.64 -8.71
N MET A 37 -10.52 12.48 -8.90
CA MET A 37 -10.92 11.46 -9.88
C MET A 37 -12.11 10.59 -9.46
N GLY A 38 -12.69 10.80 -8.27
CA GLY A 38 -13.88 10.11 -7.79
C GLY A 38 -13.62 8.86 -6.95
N ALA A 39 -12.41 8.68 -6.39
CA ALA A 39 -12.17 7.62 -5.42
C ALA A 39 -12.89 7.94 -4.09
N GLU A 40 -13.94 7.17 -3.77
CA GLU A 40 -14.70 7.32 -2.52
C GLU A 40 -13.89 6.86 -1.28
N HIS A 41 -12.91 5.97 -1.49
CA HIS A 41 -12.08 5.41 -0.44
C HIS A 41 -10.62 5.25 -0.91
N VAL A 42 -9.70 5.94 -0.25
CA VAL A 42 -8.26 5.75 -0.39
C VAL A 42 -7.75 5.06 0.87
N GLN A 43 -7.31 3.81 0.75
CA GLN A 43 -6.76 3.05 1.88
C GLN A 43 -5.26 2.87 1.74
N CYS A 44 -4.50 3.62 2.54
CA CYS A 44 -3.07 3.40 2.68
C CYS A 44 -2.84 2.13 3.50
N ALA A 45 -2.56 1.01 2.83
CA ALA A 45 -2.18 -0.22 3.52
C ALA A 45 -0.69 -0.13 3.90
N GLN A 46 -0.39 0.18 5.17
CA GLN A 46 0.97 0.00 5.70
C GLN A 46 1.31 -1.49 5.75
N THR A 47 1.94 -1.98 4.69
CA THR A 47 2.39 -3.37 4.64
C THR A 47 3.78 -3.45 5.24
N MET A 48 3.84 -4.00 6.46
CA MET A 48 5.10 -4.19 7.17
C MET A 48 6.07 -5.07 6.33
N PRO A 49 7.34 -4.64 6.15
CA PRO A 49 8.35 -5.41 5.42
C PRO A 49 8.59 -6.80 6.02
N ARG A 50 9.10 -7.73 5.21
CA ARG A 50 9.43 -9.10 5.65
C ARG A 50 10.89 -9.18 6.06
N CYS A 51 11.15 -9.86 7.17
CA CYS A 51 12.50 -10.20 7.56
C CYS A 51 13.01 -11.40 6.74
N VAL A 52 14.20 -11.29 6.17
CA VAL A 52 14.81 -12.35 5.33
C VAL A 52 16.07 -12.88 6.00
N LEU A 53 16.19 -14.21 6.09
CA LEU A 53 17.40 -14.90 6.57
C LEU A 53 17.88 -15.88 5.48
N MET A 54 19.15 -15.78 5.10
CA MET A 54 19.78 -16.61 4.06
C MET A 54 21.18 -17.05 4.49
N GLY A 55 21.27 -18.16 5.21
CA GLY A 55 22.52 -18.69 5.73
C GLY A 55 23.14 -17.75 6.76
N THR A 56 24.28 -17.15 6.44
CA THR A 56 24.94 -16.13 7.26
C THR A 56 24.51 -14.70 6.94
N ASN A 57 23.53 -14.52 6.04
CA ASN A 57 23.06 -13.21 5.61
C ASN A 57 21.65 -12.92 6.11
N TYR A 58 21.33 -11.64 6.34
CA TYR A 58 20.00 -11.20 6.73
C TYR A 58 19.64 -9.85 6.10
N GLY A 59 18.35 -9.55 5.95
CA GLY A 59 17.89 -8.30 5.35
C GLY A 59 16.40 -8.05 5.54
N ILE A 60 15.93 -6.95 4.95
CA ILE A 60 14.52 -6.54 4.96
C ILE A 60 14.02 -6.51 3.51
N GLN A 61 12.95 -7.24 3.24
CA GLN A 61 12.25 -7.24 1.96
C GLN A 61 11.02 -6.34 2.06
N TYR A 62 11.04 -5.24 1.33
CA TYR A 62 9.91 -4.31 1.25
C TYR A 62 8.79 -4.88 0.37
N PRO A 63 7.53 -4.41 0.52
CA PRO A 63 6.44 -4.76 -0.39
C PRO A 63 6.82 -4.54 -1.86
N GLY A 64 6.39 -5.43 -2.74
CA GLY A 64 6.73 -5.39 -4.17
C GLY A 64 8.16 -5.84 -4.55
N GLN A 65 9.11 -5.88 -3.59
CA GLN A 65 10.49 -6.26 -3.85
C GLN A 65 10.65 -7.77 -4.06
N LYS A 66 11.39 -8.20 -5.09
CA LYS A 66 11.76 -9.61 -5.29
C LYS A 66 12.90 -10.00 -4.36
N ILE A 67 13.01 -11.29 -4.04
CA ILE A 67 14.02 -11.79 -3.09
C ILE A 67 15.46 -11.50 -3.54
N ASN A 68 15.71 -11.50 -4.85
CA ASN A 68 17.03 -11.22 -5.45
C ASN A 68 17.36 -9.71 -5.50
N GLU A 69 16.41 -8.84 -5.17
CA GLU A 69 16.60 -7.40 -5.07
C GLU A 69 16.85 -6.98 -3.61
N VAL A 70 16.74 -7.91 -2.65
CA VAL A 70 16.94 -7.64 -1.22
C VAL A 70 18.42 -7.38 -0.94
N VAL A 71 18.71 -6.24 -0.34
CA VAL A 71 20.06 -5.94 0.16
C VAL A 71 20.29 -6.76 1.42
N LEU A 72 21.31 -7.61 1.37
CA LEU A 72 21.66 -8.54 2.43
C LEU A 72 22.90 -8.05 3.18
N THR A 73 22.81 -8.04 4.50
CA THR A 73 23.95 -7.83 5.40
C THR A 73 24.53 -9.19 5.78
N SER A 74 25.83 -9.37 5.55
CA SER A 74 26.56 -10.56 5.97
C SER A 74 26.94 -10.53 7.44
N ALA A 75 26.82 -11.67 8.10
CA ALA A 75 27.18 -11.89 9.49
C ALA A 75 28.23 -13.01 9.60
N SER A 76 28.92 -13.08 10.74
CA SER A 76 29.99 -14.08 10.98
C SER A 76 29.47 -15.51 11.10
N SER A 77 28.19 -15.70 11.42
CA SER A 77 27.55 -17.01 11.51
C SER A 77 26.04 -16.90 11.27
N GLY A 78 25.39 -18.03 10.97
CA GLY A 78 23.94 -18.07 10.83
C GLY A 78 23.20 -17.77 12.14
N SER A 79 23.75 -18.17 13.29
CA SER A 79 23.20 -17.84 14.60
C SER A 79 23.30 -16.34 14.91
N TYR A 80 24.40 -15.69 14.52
CA TYR A 80 24.54 -14.24 14.65
C TYR A 80 23.58 -13.51 13.71
N ALA A 81 23.45 -13.94 12.46
CA ALA A 81 22.47 -13.40 11.50
C ALA A 81 21.03 -13.50 12.04
N ALA A 82 20.65 -14.65 12.57
CA ALA A 82 19.33 -14.85 13.19
C ALA A 82 19.12 -13.95 14.41
N SER A 83 20.15 -13.76 15.24
CA SER A 83 20.09 -12.85 16.40
C SER A 83 19.88 -11.40 15.96
N GLN A 84 20.59 -10.92 14.92
CA GLN A 84 20.38 -9.57 14.40
C GLN A 84 18.99 -9.41 13.79
N LEU A 85 18.51 -10.38 13.02
CA LEU A 85 17.17 -10.34 12.44
C LEU A 85 16.09 -10.30 13.53
N ASN A 86 16.25 -11.01 14.64
CA ASN A 86 15.33 -10.93 15.78
C ASN A 86 15.31 -9.55 16.42
N LYS A 87 16.43 -8.83 16.48
CA LYS A 87 16.44 -7.43 16.95
C LYS A 87 15.63 -6.53 16.01
N LEU A 88 15.76 -6.73 14.68
CA LEU A 88 14.97 -5.98 13.70
C LEU A 88 13.46 -6.24 13.87
N LYS A 89 13.07 -7.49 14.14
CA LYS A 89 11.68 -7.84 14.47
C LYS A 89 11.19 -7.15 15.74
N GLN A 90 11.97 -7.22 16.82
CA GLN A 90 11.62 -6.61 18.11
C GLN A 90 11.50 -5.08 18.03
N ASN A 91 12.29 -4.45 17.16
CA ASN A 91 12.22 -3.01 16.89
C ASN A 91 11.07 -2.63 15.93
N GLY A 92 10.26 -3.58 15.48
CA GLY A 92 9.14 -3.32 14.57
C GLY A 92 9.56 -2.92 13.16
N LEU A 93 10.76 -3.29 12.71
CA LEU A 93 11.25 -2.94 11.36
C LEU A 93 10.80 -3.92 10.28
N CYS A 94 10.54 -5.17 10.65
CA CYS A 94 10.00 -6.20 9.77
C CYS A 94 9.30 -7.32 10.56
N LYS A 95 8.52 -8.16 9.86
CA LYS A 95 7.86 -9.35 10.41
C LYS A 95 8.47 -10.67 9.90
#